data_AF-A0A7Z9SCD9-F1
#
_entry.id   AF-A0A7Z9SCD9-F1
#
_cell.length_a   1.000
_cell.length_b   1.000
_cell.length_c   1.000
_cell.angle_alpha   90.00
_cell.angle_beta   90.00
_cell.angle_gamma   90.00
#
_symmetry.space_group_name_H-M   'P 1'
#
loop_
_entity.id
_entity.type
_entity.pdbx_description
1 polymer ?
#
loop_
_entity_poly.entity_id
_entity_poly.type
_entity_poly.pdbx_seq_one_letter_code
_entity_poly.pdbx_strand_id
1 'polypeptide(L)' 'LIQEIGREVNTIGSKSPQTDMTNHVIEIKGELEKIREQVQNIL' A
#
# COMPACT_ATOMS: atom_id res chain seq x y z
N LEU A 1 -9.71 2.40 -7.78
CA LEU A 1 -9.49 1.32 -6.80
C LEU A 1 -8.11 1.37 -6.15
N ILE A 2 -7.00 1.34 -6.91
CA ILE A 2 -5.62 1.44 -6.36
C ILE A 2 -5.44 2.64 -5.42
N GLN A 3 -5.93 3.82 -5.80
CA GLN A 3 -5.87 5.01 -4.95
C GLN A 3 -6.66 4.87 -3.63
N GLU A 4 -7.84 4.24 -3.67
CA GLU A 4 -8.65 4.02 -2.46
C GLU A 4 -7.98 3.01 -1.52
N ILE A 5 -7.41 1.92 -2.07
CA ILE A 5 -6.63 0.96 -1.28
C ILE A 5 -5.42 1.65 -0.63
N GLY A 6 -4.74 2.54 -1.37
CA GLY A 6 -3.66 3.34 -0.80
C GLY A 6 -4.10 4.22 0.39
N ARG A 7 -5.31 4.79 0.35
CA ARG A 7 -5.88 5.56 1.48
C ARG A 7 -6.18 4.67 2.68
N GLU A 8 -6.72 3.46 2.47
CA GLU A 8 -6.97 2.50 3.54
C GLU A 8 -5.67 2.03 4.21
N VAL A 9 -4.65 1.69 3.43
CA VAL A 9 -3.33 1.27 3.94
C VAL A 9 -2.68 2.38 4.78
N ASN A 10 -2.81 3.64 4.37
CA ASN A 10 -2.35 4.78 5.16
C ASN A 10 -3.13 4.95 6.47
N THR A 11 -4.43 4.67 6.46
CA THR A 11 -5.27 4.73 7.66
C THR A 11 -4.95 3.61 8.65
N ILE A 12 -4.64 2.40 8.15
CA ILE A 12 -4.21 1.26 8.97
C ILE A 12 -2.87 1.59 9.64
N GLY A 13 -1.90 2.08 8.87
CA GLY A 13 -0.57 2.43 9.38
C GLY A 13 -0.60 3.57 10.41
N SER A 14 -1.46 4.58 10.22
CA SER A 14 -1.56 5.69 11.18
C SER A 14 -2.25 5.31 12.50
N LYS A 15 -3.02 4.22 12.52
CA LYS A 15 -3.75 3.73 13.71
C LYS A 15 -3.09 2.53 14.39
N SER A 16 -2.02 1.98 13.83
CA SER A 16 -1.42 0.72 14.31
C SER A 16 0.10 0.88 14.46
N PRO A 17 0.58 1.44 15.60
CA PRO A 17 1.99 1.78 15.79
C PRO A 17 2.90 0.57 16.08
N GLN A 18 2.37 -0.66 16.07
CA GLN A 18 3.19 -1.85 16.26
C GLN A 18 4.18 -2.00 15.10
N THR A 19 5.44 -2.35 15.42
CA THR A 19 6.50 -2.54 14.44
C THR A 19 6.14 -3.59 13.38
N ASP A 20 5.53 -4.70 13.79
CA ASP A 20 5.11 -5.75 12.86
C ASP A 20 4.05 -5.25 11.86
N MET A 21 3.07 -4.49 12.34
CA MET A 21 2.07 -3.88 11.47
C MET A 21 2.69 -2.84 10.53
N THR A 22 3.68 -2.09 11.01
CA THR A 22 4.41 -1.10 10.19
C THR A 22 5.15 -1.80 9.04
N ASN A 23 5.78 -2.95 9.31
CA ASN A 23 6.45 -3.75 8.29
C ASN A 23 5.45 -4.25 7.24
N HIS A 24 4.29 -4.75 7.65
CA HIS A 24 3.22 -5.15 6.73
C HIS A 24 2.70 -3.98 5.88
N VAL A 25 2.53 -2.78 6.47
CA VAL A 25 2.10 -1.58 5.72
C VAL A 25 3.14 -1.20 4.65
N ILE A 26 4.43 -1.29 4.96
CA ILE A 26 5.51 -1.02 4.00
C ILE A 26 5.47 -2.05 2.85
N GLU A 27 5.32 -3.33 3.18
CA GLU A 27 5.22 -4.41 2.19
C GLU A 27 4.04 -4.19 1.24
N ILE A 28 2.85 -3.92 1.79
CA ILE A 28 1.64 -3.65 0.99
C ILE A 28 1.84 -2.43 0.09
N LYS A 29 2.45 -1.35 0.57
CA LYS A 29 2.76 -0.18 -0.25
C LYS A 29 3.70 -0.52 -1.42
N GLY A 30 4.68 -1.39 -1.19
CA GLY A 30 5.56 -1.89 -2.24
C GLY A 30 4.81 -2.67 -3.33
N GLU A 31 3.90 -3.56 -2.92
CA GLU A 31 3.07 -4.32 -3.88
C GLU A 31 2.10 -3.41 -4.65
N LEU A 32 1.54 -2.37 -4.01
CA LEU A 32 0.69 -1.39 -4.68
C LEU A 32 1.44 -0.61 -5.77
N GLU A 33 2.71 -0.25 -5.53
CA GLU A 33 3.53 0.39 -6.56
C GLU A 33 3.81 -0.54 -7.74
N LYS A 34 4.12 -1.82 -7.49
CA LYS A 34 4.28 -2.81 -8.57
C LYS A 34 3.02 -2.94 -9.42
N ILE A 35 1.84 -2.99 -8.78
CA ILE A 35 0.56 -3.02 -9.50
C ILE A 35 0.36 -1.74 -10.31
N ARG A 36 0.73 -0.58 -9.76
CA ARG A 36 0.64 0.70 -10.47
C ARG A 36 1.52 0.72 -11.72
N GLU A 37 2.76 0.25 -11.61
CA GLU A 37 3.68 0.11 -12.74
C GLU A 37 3.16 -0.86 -13.80
N GLN A 38 2.62 -2.02 -13.37
CA GLN A 38 2.01 -2.98 -14.29
C GLN A 38 0.88 -2.33 -15.09
N VAL A 39 -0.05 -1.62 -14.43
CA VAL A 39 -1.14 -0.92 -15.11
C VAL A 39 -0.62 0.11 -16.11
N GLN A 40 0.46 0.83 -15.79
CA GLN A 40 1.08 1.80 -16.69
C GLN A 40 1.78 1.15 -17.89
N ASN A 41 2.32 -0.07 -17.75
CA ASN A 41 3.04 -0.75 -18.82
C ASN A 41 2.12 -1.37 -19.90
N ILE A 42 0.82 -1.48 -19.65
CA ILE A 42 -0.19 -2.05 -20.58
C ILE A 42 -1.12 -0.98 -21.19
N LEU A 43 -1.02 0.27 -20.74
CA LEU A 43 -1.76 1.44 -21.23
C LEU A 43 -0.88 2.31 -22.12
#